data_AF-A0A0M8RRD2-F1
#
_entry.id   AF-A0A0M8RRD2-F1
#
_cell.length_a   1.000
_cell.length_b   1.000
_cell.length_c   1.000
_cell.angle_alpha   90.00
_cell.angle_beta   90.00
_cell.angle_gamma   90.00
#
_symmetry.space_group_name_H-M   'P 1'
#
loop_
_entity.id
_entity.type
_entity.pdbx_description
1 polymer ?
#
loop_
_entity_poly.entity_id
_entity_poly.type
_entity_poly.pdbx_seq_one_letter_code
_entity_poly.pdbx_strand_id
1 'polypeptide(L)' 'MYVAGHRNPTVQDHVALVEIDLTGELMIAAAAASEDRLSSDRIDEVLDVDADRPQPGPGPGGLT' A
#
# COMPACT_ATOMS: atom_id res chain seq x y z
N MET A 1 21.20 18.91 -9.15
CA MET A 1 19.95 18.24 -9.56
C MET A 1 20.28 17.38 -10.77
N TYR A 2 20.20 16.06 -10.67
CA TYR A 2 20.45 15.17 -11.82
C TYR A 2 19.13 15.00 -12.58
N VAL A 3 19.04 15.60 -13.76
CA VAL A 3 17.93 15.33 -14.68
C VAL A 3 18.34 14.09 -15.46
N ALA A 4 17.67 12.96 -15.20
CA ALA A 4 17.90 11.75 -15.97
C ALA A 4 17.72 12.08 -17.47
N GLY A 5 18.72 11.72 -18.28
CA GLY A 5 18.66 11.94 -19.73
C GLY A 5 17.37 11.36 -20.30
N HIS A 6 16.76 12.08 -21.24
CA HIS A 6 15.51 11.66 -21.88
C HIS A 6 15.74 10.30 -22.56
N ARG A 7 15.28 9.23 -21.92
CA ARG A 7 15.22 7.90 -22.53
C ARG A 7 14.04 7.87 -23.49
N ASN A 8 14.23 7.25 -24.65
CA ASN A 8 13.10 7.01 -25.54
C ASN A 8 12.09 6.08 -24.85
N PRO A 9 10.79 6.41 -24.90
CA PRO A 9 9.76 5.57 -24.31
C PRO A 9 9.78 4.19 -24.97
N THR A 10 9.71 3.17 -24.14
CA THR A 10 9.64 1.77 -24.52
C THR A 10 8.19 1.32 -24.55
N VAL A 11 7.94 0.15 -25.16
CA VAL A 11 6.63 -0.51 -25.05
C VAL A 11 6.23 -0.72 -23.59
N GLN A 12 7.20 -0.99 -22.70
CA GLN A 12 6.95 -1.15 -21.27
C GLN A 12 6.48 0.16 -20.62
N ASP A 13 7.00 1.32 -21.02
CA ASP A 13 6.52 2.61 -20.53
C ASP A 13 5.04 2.84 -20.92
N HIS A 14 4.62 2.41 -22.11
CA HIS A 14 3.22 2.49 -22.52
C HIS A 14 2.32 1.53 -21.76
N VAL A 15 2.76 0.29 -21.52
CA VAL A 15 2.03 -0.68 -20.70
C VAL A 15 1.85 -0.14 -19.28
N ALA A 16 2.91 0.39 -18.68
CA ALA A 16 2.85 0.99 -17.34
C ALA A 16 1.86 2.15 -17.26
N LEU A 17 1.78 3.01 -18.27
CA LEU A 17 0.81 4.10 -18.31
C LEU A 17 -0.64 3.58 -18.35
N VAL A 18 -0.91 2.54 -19.15
CA VAL A 18 -2.23 1.90 -19.20
C VAL A 18 -2.59 1.24 -17.87
N GLU A 19 -1.61 0.62 -17.20
CA GLU A 19 -1.81 0.02 -15.88
C GLU A 19 -2.09 1.06 -14.79
N ILE A 20 -1.43 2.23 -14.86
CA ILE A 20 -1.70 3.35 -13.95
C ILE A 20 -3.13 3.86 -14.14
N ASP A 21 -3.56 4.07 -15.38
CA ASP A 21 -4.91 4.53 -15.69
C ASP A 21 -5.95 3.50 -15.18
N LEU A 22 -5.75 2.21 -15.47
CA LEU A 22 -6.61 1.13 -14.97
C LEU A 22 -6.66 1.08 -13.43
N THR A 23 -5.51 1.25 -12.78
CA THR A 23 -5.41 1.25 -11.32
C THR A 23 -6.21 2.41 -10.71
N GLY A 24 -6.14 3.60 -11.31
CA GLY A 24 -6.91 4.76 -10.89
C GLY A 24 -8.42 4.52 -10.96
N GLU A 25 -8.90 3.95 -12.07
CA GLU A 25 -10.32 3.61 -12.25
C GLU A 25 -10.79 2.58 -11.21
N LEU A 26 -9.98 1.56 -10.92
CA LEU A 26 -10.31 0.55 -9.91
C LEU A 26 -10.35 1.13 -8.48
N MET A 27 -9.45 2.07 -8.13
CA MET A 27 -9.48 2.76 -6.84
C MET A 27 -10.76 3.58 -6.67
N ILE A 28 -11.19 4.29 -7.71
CA ILE A 28 -12.43 5.07 -7.69
C ILE A 28 -13.64 4.14 -7.59
N ALA A 29 -13.69 3.07 -8.40
CA ALA A 29 -14.77 2.09 -8.34
C ALA A 29 -14.87 1.44 -6.95
N ALA A 30 -13.74 1.06 -6.35
CA ALA A 30 -13.71 0.52 -4.99
C ALA A 30 -14.15 1.54 -3.94
N ALA A 31 -13.74 2.79 -4.04
CA ALA A 31 -14.14 3.86 -3.11
C ALA A 31 -15.62 4.25 -3.26
N ALA A 32 -16.21 4.10 -4.45
CA ALA A 32 -17.61 4.38 -4.73
C ALA A 32 -18.53 3.16 -4.49
N ALA A 33 -17.97 1.96 -4.35
CA ALA A 33 -18.73 0.77 -4.01
C ALA A 33 -19.41 0.97 -2.64
N SER A 34 -20.64 0.50 -2.51
CA SER A 34 -21.44 0.60 -1.28
C SER A 34 -21.02 -0.41 -0.20
N GLU A 35 -19.89 -1.08 -0.39
CA GLU A 35 -19.30 -1.99 0.58
C GLU A 35 -18.88 -1.19 1.82
N ASP A 36 -19.07 -1.76 3.01
CA ASP A 36 -18.57 -1.14 4.23
C ASP A 36 -17.03 -1.09 4.18
N ARG A 37 -16.46 -0.06 4.82
CA ARG A 37 -15.01 -0.01 5.03
C ARG A 37 -14.56 -1.27 5.76
N LEU A 38 -13.45 -1.86 5.31
CA LEU A 38 -12.80 -2.94 6.02
C LEU A 38 -12.56 -2.55 7.50
N SER A 39 -12.72 -3.50 8.40
CA SER A 39 -12.35 -3.31 9.81
C SER A 39 -10.84 -3.08 9.93
N SER A 40 -10.41 -2.37 10.99
CA SER A 40 -8.98 -2.15 11.26
C SER A 40 -8.21 -3.49 11.31
N ASP A 41 -8.74 -4.48 12.03
CA ASP A 41 -8.12 -5.80 12.16
C ASP A 41 -7.92 -6.47 10.79
N ARG A 42 -8.88 -6.34 9.86
CA ARG A 42 -8.76 -6.90 8.51
C ARG A 42 -7.78 -6.11 7.64
N ILE A 43 -7.67 -4.79 7.86
CA ILE A 43 -6.67 -3.96 7.20
C ILE A 43 -5.27 -4.36 7.66
N ASP A 44 -5.07 -4.52 8.97
CA ASP A 44 -3.78 -4.92 9.56
C ASP A 44 -3.36 -6.31 9.07
N GLU A 45 -4.29 -7.26 8.97
CA GLU A 45 -4.06 -8.60 8.39
C GLU A 45 -3.63 -8.54 6.92
N VAL A 46 -4.32 -7.74 6.10
CA VAL A 46 -3.99 -7.60 4.67
C VAL A 46 -2.66 -6.88 4.46
N LEU A 47 -2.33 -5.93 5.33
CA LEU A 47 -1.09 -5.15 5.26
C LEU A 47 0.09 -5.82 5.99
N ASP A 48 -0.12 -6.98 6.63
CA ASP A 48 0.87 -7.71 7.42
C ASP A 48 1.56 -6.82 8.49
N VAL A 49 0.81 -5.89 9.09
CA VAL A 49 1.33 -4.88 10.02
C VAL A 49 1.84 -5.52 11.33
N ASP A 50 1.28 -6.66 11.72
CA ASP A 50 1.68 -7.38 12.93
C ASP A 50 3.09 -7.97 12.82
N ALA A 51 3.58 -8.27 11.61
CA ALA A 51 4.95 -8.73 11.40
C ALA A 51 5.99 -7.63 11.66
N ASP A 52 5.60 -6.35 11.50
CA ASP A 52 6.48 -5.18 11.63
C ASP A 52 6.29 -4.43 12.97
N ARG A 53 5.32 -4.84 13.79
CA ARG A 53 5.10 -4.25 15.12
C ARG A 53 6.20 -4.73 16.08
N PRO A 54 7.05 -3.84 16.61
CA PRO A 54 8.02 -4.24 17.62
C PRO A 54 7.26 -4.77 18.84
N GLN A 55 7.57 -6.02 19.24
CA GLN A 55 6.98 -6.60 20.44
C GLN A 55 7.26 -5.65 21.62
N PRO A 56 6.25 -5.33 22.45
CA PRO A 56 6.51 -4.61 23.68
C PRO A 56 7.47 -5.46 24.51
N GLY A 57 8.72 -5.01 24.62
CA GLY A 57 9.72 -5.65 25.46
C GLY A 57 9.21 -5.75 26.90
N PRO A 58 9.69 -6.72 27.69
CA PRO A 58 9.21 -6.91 29.05
C PRO A 58 9.40 -5.60 29.84
N GLY A 59 8.28 -4.98 30.24
CA GLY A 59 8.29 -3.78 31.05
C GLY A 59 8.95 -4.05 32.42
N PRO A 60 9.65 -3.09 33.02
CA PRO A 60 10.38 -3.27 34.27
C PRO A 60 9.44 -3.27 35.49
N GLY A 61 8.52 -4.23 35.58
CA GLY A 61 7.46 -4.24 36.61
C GLY A 61 7.06 -5.61 37.17
N GLY A 62 7.75 -6.69 36.83
CA GLY A 62 7.44 -8.03 37.31
C GLY A 62 8.18 -8.42 38.60
N LEU A 63 8.12 -7.61 39.65
CA LEU A 63 8.60 -7.94 41.00
C LEU A 63 7.76 -7.17 42.03
N THR A 64 6.59 -7.71 42.36
CA THR A 64 5.87 -7.44 43.62
C THR A 64 5.25 -8.73 44.11
#